data_AF-A0A3C0BEC2-F1
#
_entry.id   AF-A0A3C0BEC2-F1
#
_cell.length_a   1.000
_cell.length_b   1.000
_cell.length_c   1.000
_cell.angle_alpha   90.00
_cell.angle_beta   90.00
_cell.angle_gamma   90.00
#
_symmetry.space_group_name_H-M   'P 1'
#
loop_
_entity.id
_entity.type
_entity.pdbx_description
1 polymer ?
#
loop_
_entity_poly.entity_id
_entity_poly.type
_entity_poly.pdbx_seq_one_letter_code
_entity_poly.pdbx_strand_id
1 'polypeptide(L)'
;TTNCIVPPNKKATYSDKVYTTGSSGFSGFKHIADRKEGQMKDFSEIIAHAKTCQPPVEIEKGEIVGGFAHAQVFALADKVVDAVKSGAIRKFFVM
;
A
#
# COMPACT_ATOMS: atom_id res chain seq x y z
N THR A 1 5.77 -6.49 0.29
CA THR A 1 6.65 -6.08 -0.83
C THR A 1 7.91 -5.43 -0.30
N THR A 2 7.79 -4.50 0.66
CA THR A 2 8.90 -3.86 1.38
C THR A 2 8.63 -3.93 2.89
N ASN A 3 9.44 -3.23 3.68
CA ASN A 3 9.10 -2.88 5.06
C ASN A 3 7.82 -2.02 5.10
N CYS A 4 7.05 -2.00 6.19
CA CYS A 4 7.36 -2.52 7.53
C CYS A 4 6.60 -3.82 7.86
N ILE A 5 7.34 -4.89 8.15
CA ILE A 5 6.80 -6.14 8.70
C ILE A 5 7.12 -6.14 10.19
N VAL A 6 6.08 -6.19 11.03
CA VAL A 6 6.23 -6.32 12.48
C VAL A 6 6.14 -7.81 12.84
N PRO A 7 7.01 -8.34 13.73
CA PRO A 7 6.87 -9.71 14.21
C PRO A 7 5.45 -9.98 14.73
N PRO A 8 4.76 -11.03 14.26
CA PRO A 8 3.42 -11.34 14.73
C PRO A 8 3.41 -11.60 16.23
N ASN A 9 2.33 -11.19 16.89
CA ASN A 9 2.07 -11.65 18.25
C ASN A 9 1.97 -13.19 18.27
N LYS A 10 2.37 -13.83 19.37
CA LYS A 10 2.25 -15.29 19.55
C LYS A 10 0.82 -15.82 19.35
N LYS A 11 -0.20 -14.98 19.54
CA LYS A 11 -1.63 -15.30 19.33
C LYS A 11 -2.13 -15.01 17.91
N ALA A 12 -1.27 -14.56 17.00
CA ALA A 12 -1.66 -14.25 15.63
C ALA A 12 -2.09 -15.53 14.90
N THR A 13 -3.28 -15.49 14.31
CA THR A 13 -3.87 -16.58 13.52
C THR A 13 -3.68 -16.41 12.02
N TYR A 14 -2.84 -15.46 11.61
CA TYR A 14 -2.64 -15.08 10.20
C TYR A 14 -1.26 -15.46 9.65
N SER A 15 -0.38 -16.07 10.45
CA SER A 15 1.01 -16.33 10.06
C SER A 15 1.15 -17.21 8.80
N ASP A 16 0.18 -18.10 8.56
CA ASP A 16 0.07 -18.95 7.36
C ASP A 16 -0.45 -18.19 6.12
N LYS A 17 -0.97 -16.98 6.30
CA LYS A 17 -1.58 -16.12 5.28
C LYS A 17 -0.71 -14.92 4.90
N VAL A 18 0.49 -14.80 5.46
CA VAL A 18 1.44 -13.74 5.08
C VAL A 18 2.39 -14.24 4.00
N TYR A 19 2.51 -13.45 2.94
CA TYR A 19 3.45 -13.65 1.86
C TYR A 19 4.45 -12.50 1.82
N THR A 20 5.72 -12.83 1.68
CA THR A 20 6.82 -11.88 1.49
C THR A 20 7.30 -11.92 0.03
N THR A 21 7.94 -10.86 -0.46
CA THR A 21 8.52 -10.82 -1.82
C THR A 21 9.48 -9.64 -1.95
N GLY A 22 10.39 -9.67 -2.93
CA GLY A 22 11.38 -8.60 -3.11
C GLY A 22 12.28 -8.49 -1.88
N SER A 23 12.62 -7.27 -1.45
CA SER A 23 13.51 -7.05 -0.30
C SER A 23 12.90 -7.38 1.07
N SER A 24 11.67 -7.90 1.13
CA SER A 24 10.99 -8.27 2.37
C SER A 24 11.09 -9.77 2.67
N GLY A 25 11.24 -10.14 3.94
CA GLY A 25 11.33 -11.54 4.38
C GLY A 25 11.07 -11.68 5.89
N PHE A 26 10.50 -12.81 6.29
CA PHE A 26 10.25 -13.16 7.69
C PHE A 26 10.23 -14.70 7.84
N SER A 27 10.88 -15.23 8.87
CA SER A 27 10.96 -16.69 9.09
C SER A 27 9.57 -17.30 9.27
N GLY A 28 9.29 -18.37 8.53
CA GLY A 28 8.00 -19.08 8.57
C GLY A 28 6.92 -18.50 7.67
N PHE A 29 7.14 -17.35 7.03
CA PHE A 29 6.23 -16.83 6.00
C PHE A 29 6.61 -17.36 4.63
N LYS A 30 5.60 -17.57 3.78
CA LYS A 30 5.83 -17.92 2.38
C LYS A 30 6.52 -16.76 1.66
N HIS A 31 7.45 -17.06 0.77
CA HIS A 31 8.15 -16.05 -0.03
C HIS A 31 7.85 -16.25 -1.51
N ILE A 32 7.29 -15.22 -2.15
CA ILE A 32 7.08 -15.17 -3.59
C ILE A 32 8.40 -14.74 -4.21
N ALA A 33 9.00 -15.68 -4.94
CA ALA A 33 10.29 -15.51 -5.59
C ALA A 33 10.31 -14.31 -6.55
N ASP A 34 11.53 -13.88 -6.89
CA ASP A 34 11.69 -12.84 -7.89
C ASP A 34 11.25 -13.28 -9.27
N ARG A 35 10.84 -12.29 -10.07
CA ARG A 35 10.46 -12.52 -11.45
C ARG A 35 11.67 -13.01 -12.23
N LYS A 36 11.43 -13.91 -13.18
CA LYS A 36 12.40 -14.16 -14.26
C LYS A 36 12.45 -12.93 -15.16
N GLU A 37 13.57 -12.73 -15.84
CA GLU A 37 13.73 -11.63 -16.79
C GLU A 37 12.63 -11.68 -17.86
N GLY A 38 12.05 -10.51 -18.16
CA GLY A 38 10.93 -10.37 -19.09
C GLY A 38 9.59 -10.94 -18.60
N GLN A 39 9.51 -11.51 -17.39
CA GLN A 39 8.28 -12.11 -16.85
C GLN A 39 7.74 -11.33 -15.65
N MET A 40 6.51 -11.65 -15.25
CA MET A 40 5.92 -11.17 -14.01
C MET A 40 6.25 -12.13 -12.86
N LYS A 41 6.06 -11.67 -11.61
CA LYS A 41 6.03 -12.57 -10.46
C LYS A 41 4.80 -13.46 -10.54
N ASP A 42 4.92 -14.67 -10.01
CA ASP A 42 3.79 -15.60 -9.92
C ASP A 42 3.04 -15.40 -8.60
N PHE A 43 1.78 -14.97 -8.69
CA PHE A 43 0.87 -14.77 -7.57
C PHE A 43 -0.24 -15.83 -7.53
N SER A 44 -0.14 -16.92 -8.30
CA SER A 44 -1.17 -17.94 -8.38
C SER A 44 -1.50 -18.57 -7.02
N GLU A 45 -0.48 -18.83 -6.19
CA GLU A 45 -0.65 -19.44 -4.87
C GLU A 45 -1.48 -18.55 -3.93
N ILE A 46 -1.19 -17.24 -3.86
CA ILE A 46 -1.94 -16.32 -2.99
C ILE A 46 -3.38 -16.14 -3.47
N ILE A 47 -3.63 -16.17 -4.78
CA ILE A 47 -4.98 -16.13 -5.36
C ILE A 47 -5.76 -17.40 -4.98
N ALA A 48 -5.14 -18.58 -5.09
CA ALA A 48 -5.76 -19.84 -4.70
C ALA A 48 -6.06 -19.87 -3.19
N HIS A 49 -5.13 -19.40 -2.36
CA HIS A 49 -5.33 -19.29 -0.91
C HIS A 49 -6.43 -18.29 -0.54
N ALA A 50 -6.54 -17.16 -1.24
CA ALA A 50 -7.58 -16.17 -0.99
C ALA A 50 -9.00 -16.73 -1.19
N LYS A 51 -9.18 -17.66 -2.15
CA LYS A 51 -10.48 -18.31 -2.41
C LYS A 51 -10.98 -19.19 -1.27
N THR A 52 -10.11 -19.60 -0.34
CA THR A 52 -10.49 -20.39 0.84
C THR A 52 -10.70 -19.53 2.08
N CYS A 53 -10.49 -18.21 1.98
CA CYS A 53 -10.61 -17.28 3.08
C CYS A 53 -12.03 -16.68 3.16
N GLN A 54 -12.45 -16.37 4.37
CA GLN A 54 -13.63 -15.52 4.59
C GLN A 54 -13.34 -14.11 4.07
N PRO A 55 -14.38 -13.37 3.63
CA PRO A 55 -14.22 -11.96 3.27
C PRO A 55 -13.70 -11.14 4.46
N PRO A 56 -13.04 -9.99 4.22
CA PRO A 56 -12.64 -9.09 5.28
C PRO A 56 -13.83 -8.64 6.13
N VAL A 57 -13.63 -8.57 7.44
CA VAL A 57 -14.60 -7.97 8.38
C VAL A 57 -14.42 -6.45 8.31
N GLU A 58 -15.50 -5.73 8.06
CA GLU A 58 -15.49 -4.27 7.99
C GLU A 58 -15.07 -3.67 9.35
N ILE A 59 -14.12 -2.74 9.32
CA ILE A 59 -13.62 -2.03 10.52
C ILE A 59 -14.01 -0.55 10.52
N GLU A 60 -14.28 0.03 9.35
CA GLU A 60 -14.63 1.44 9.17
C GLU A 60 -15.39 1.65 7.86
N LYS A 61 -16.07 2.79 7.74
CA LYS A 61 -16.77 3.23 6.52
C LYS A 61 -16.33 4.64 6.15
N GLY A 62 -16.15 4.90 4.86
CA GLY A 62 -15.81 6.22 4.35
C GLY A 62 -14.95 6.13 3.10
N GLU A 63 -14.30 7.24 2.77
CA GLU A 63 -13.37 7.35 1.66
C GLU A 63 -12.16 8.22 2.06
N ILE A 64 -11.04 8.00 1.38
CA ILE A 64 -9.82 8.77 1.55
C ILE A 64 -9.48 9.41 0.20
N VAL A 65 -9.34 10.74 0.18
CA VAL A 65 -8.93 11.48 -1.02
C VAL A 65 -7.41 11.60 -1.03
N GLY A 66 -6.79 11.16 -2.12
CA GLY A 66 -5.34 11.23 -2.36
C GLY A 66 -5.03 11.41 -3.85
N GLY A 67 -3.77 11.20 -4.24
CA GLY A 67 -3.36 11.28 -5.65
C GLY A 67 -2.79 12.63 -6.12
N PHE A 68 -2.52 13.56 -5.19
CA PHE A 68 -1.88 14.84 -5.48
C PHE A 68 -0.34 14.72 -5.58
N ALA A 69 0.14 13.85 -6.48
CA ALA A 69 1.56 13.81 -6.85
C ALA A 69 1.94 15.03 -7.72
N HIS A 70 3.23 15.18 -8.05
CA HIS A 70 3.75 16.38 -8.74
C HIS A 70 2.95 16.76 -10.01
N ALA A 71 2.66 15.81 -10.90
CA ALA A 71 1.96 16.10 -12.16
C ALA A 71 0.52 16.60 -11.93
N GLN A 72 -0.19 16.00 -10.97
CA GLN A 72 -1.55 16.41 -10.61
C GLN A 72 -1.56 17.80 -9.94
N VAL A 73 -0.57 18.08 -9.09
CA VAL A 73 -0.43 19.40 -8.45
C VAL A 73 -0.08 20.46 -9.50
N PHE A 74 0.81 20.16 -10.44
CA PHE A 74 1.15 21.08 -11.54
C PHE A 74 -0.02 21.35 -12.47
N ALA A 75 -0.87 20.36 -12.76
CA ALA A 75 -2.09 20.57 -13.52
C ALA A 75 -3.09 21.53 -12.83
N LEU A 76 -2.94 21.75 -11.52
CA LEU A 76 -3.74 22.67 -10.71
C LEU A 76 -2.97 23.93 -10.31
N ALA A 77 -1.77 24.16 -10.87
CA ALA A 77 -0.84 25.19 -10.43
C ALA A 77 -1.49 26.58 -10.35
N ASP A 78 -2.21 27.00 -11.41
CA ASP A 78 -2.84 28.32 -11.45
C ASP A 78 -3.81 28.53 -10.29
N LYS A 79 -4.66 27.52 -10.01
CA LYS A 79 -5.62 27.57 -8.89
C LYS A 79 -4.91 27.64 -7.54
N VAL A 80 -3.84 26.86 -7.36
CA VAL A 80 -3.06 26.87 -6.12
C VAL A 80 -2.40 28.23 -5.94
N VAL A 81 -1.79 28.79 -6.99
CA VAL A 81 -1.14 30.10 -6.96
C VAL A 81 -2.14 31.22 -6.66
N ASP A 82 -3.32 31.20 -7.27
CA ASP A 82 -4.36 32.20 -7.02
C ASP A 82 -4.90 32.14 -5.59
N ALA A 83 -5.06 30.94 -5.04
CA ALA A 83 -5.45 30.73 -3.66
C ALA A 83 -4.38 31.24 -2.67
N VAL A 84 -3.10 31.17 -3.04
CA VAL A 84 -2.00 31.76 -2.26
C VAL A 84 -1.99 33.28 -2.38
N LYS A 85 -2.08 33.83 -3.61
CA LYS A 85 -2.06 35.28 -3.86
C LYS A 85 -3.24 36.01 -3.20
N SER A 86 -4.41 35.38 -3.16
CA SER A 86 -5.59 35.91 -2.46
C SER A 86 -5.52 35.77 -0.93
N GLY A 87 -4.56 35.01 -0.41
CA GLY A 87 -4.41 34.75 1.03
C GLY A 87 -5.38 33.70 1.59
N ALA A 88 -6.15 33.01 0.73
CA ALA A 88 -7.00 31.88 1.13
C ALA A 88 -6.16 30.70 1.63
N ILE A 89 -5.00 30.48 1.00
CA ILE A 89 -3.95 29.59 1.50
C ILE A 89 -2.79 30.43 1.99
N ARG A 90 -2.47 30.36 3.29
CA ARG A 90 -1.43 31.18 3.90
C ARG A 90 -0.09 30.46 4.05
N LYS A 91 -0.12 29.15 4.32
CA LYS A 91 1.05 28.30 4.55
C LYS A 91 0.73 26.85 4.18
N PHE A 92 1.75 26.11 3.77
CA PHE A 92 1.72 24.65 3.67
C PHE A 92 2.61 24.07 4.77
N PHE A 93 2.16 22.97 5.38
CA PHE A 93 2.95 22.19 6.34
C PHE A 93 3.16 20.79 5.75
N VAL A 94 4.41 20.39 5.58
CA VAL A 94 4.77 19.04 5.15
C VAL A 94 4.93 18.19 6.41
N MET A 95 4.13 17.13 6.53
CA MET A 95 4.07 16.24 7.70
C MET A 95 4.75 14.91 7.42
#